data_AF-A0A1G1H5C5-F1
#
_entry.id   AF-A0A1G1H5C5-F1
#
_cell.length_a   1.000
_cell.length_b   1.000
_cell.length_c   1.000
_cell.angle_alpha   90.00
_cell.angle_beta   90.00
_cell.angle_gamma   90.00
#
_symmetry.space_group_name_H-M   'P 1'
#
loop_
_entity.id
_entity.type
_entity.pdbx_description
1 polymer ?
#
loop_
_entity_poly.entity_id
_entity_poly.type
_entity_poly.pdbx_seq_one_letter_code
_entity_poly.pdbx_strand_id
1 'polypeptide(L)'
;MPDHTVRLTLYHPAKLSNEGRRRLQQDAERYPRNYVLVDIRSGFNGGDSPWHGQIKLRSFNAILGFVARTMETEPEFEVVPDTRNGSVLRNPTTTLLVSETDSRPSESAFAVELDGRWYRLGNGGQDHDQATWNREVFVLLNQLNQMTVADVAKVPAVPITIAK
;
A
#
# COMPACT_ATOMS: atom_id res chain seq x y z
N MET A 1 -0.93 -25.87 13.25
CA MET A 1 -0.45 -25.36 11.93
C MET A 1 -0.49 -23.85 12.01
N PRO A 2 0.58 -23.09 11.69
CA PRO A 2 0.47 -21.63 11.70
C PRO A 2 -0.43 -21.22 10.53
N ASP A 3 -1.52 -20.53 10.82
CA ASP A 3 -2.46 -20.05 9.81
C ASP A 3 -1.96 -18.71 9.27
N HIS A 4 -1.49 -18.71 8.02
CA HIS A 4 -0.88 -17.56 7.37
C HIS A 4 -1.97 -16.61 6.88
N THR A 5 -2.56 -15.84 7.80
CA THR A 5 -3.41 -14.70 7.44
C THR A 5 -2.57 -13.44 7.39
N VAL A 6 -2.70 -12.72 6.29
CA VAL A 6 -2.01 -11.45 6.06
C VAL A 6 -2.71 -10.33 6.83
N ARG A 7 -1.94 -9.53 7.59
CA ARG A 7 -2.46 -8.42 8.41
C ARG A 7 -1.72 -7.14 8.11
N LEU A 8 -2.45 -6.06 8.01
CA LEU A 8 -1.92 -4.70 7.93
C LEU A 8 -2.35 -3.94 9.19
N THR A 9 -1.36 -3.50 9.97
CA THR A 9 -1.57 -2.72 11.19
C THR A 9 -0.60 -1.54 11.23
N LEU A 10 -1.08 -0.37 11.63
CA LEU A 10 -0.24 0.84 11.82
C LEU A 10 0.45 0.87 13.19
N TYR A 11 0.52 -0.29 13.85
CA TYR A 11 1.16 -0.47 15.15
C TYR A 11 1.81 -1.84 15.22
N HIS A 12 2.80 -1.96 16.09
CA HIS A 12 3.43 -3.24 16.38
C HIS A 12 2.50 -4.10 17.26
N PRO A 13 2.14 -5.34 16.88
CA PRO A 13 1.22 -6.18 17.64
C PRO A 13 1.65 -6.43 19.10
N ALA A 14 2.95 -6.34 19.39
CA ALA A 14 3.49 -6.43 20.75
C ALA A 14 3.01 -5.30 21.69
N LYS A 15 2.57 -4.16 21.14
CA LYS A 15 1.98 -3.05 21.91
C LYS A 15 0.55 -3.36 22.40
N LEU A 16 -0.08 -4.43 21.89
CA LEU A 16 -1.38 -4.88 22.35
C LEU A 16 -1.26 -5.77 23.60
N SER A 17 -2.27 -5.67 24.47
CA SER A 17 -2.48 -6.63 25.55
C SER A 17 -2.62 -8.07 25.01
N ASN A 18 -2.38 -9.08 25.86
CA ASN A 18 -2.55 -10.48 25.47
C ASN A 18 -3.95 -10.75 24.89
N GLU A 19 -4.98 -10.17 25.51
CA GLU A 19 -6.37 -10.29 25.04
C GLU A 19 -6.58 -9.58 23.69
N GLY A 20 -5.98 -8.40 23.51
CA GLY A 20 -6.01 -7.68 22.23
C GLY A 20 -5.35 -8.46 21.09
N ARG A 21 -4.22 -9.12 21.37
CA ARG A 21 -3.54 -10.02 20.41
C ARG A 21 -4.38 -11.25 20.10
N ARG A 22 -5.02 -11.84 21.10
CA ARG A 22 -5.89 -13.01 20.93
C ARG A 22 -7.09 -12.71 20.04
N ARG A 23 -7.76 -11.57 20.24
CA ARG A 23 -8.87 -11.15 19.38
C ARG A 23 -8.43 -10.89 17.95
N LEU A 24 -7.33 -10.14 17.77
CA LEU A 24 -6.77 -9.89 16.43
C LEU A 24 -6.40 -11.19 15.70
N GLN A 25 -5.94 -12.19 16.44
CA GLN A 25 -5.65 -13.52 15.91
C GLN A 25 -6.92 -14.24 15.45
N GLN A 26 -7.96 -14.25 16.30
CA GLN A 26 -9.25 -14.88 16.00
C GLN A 26 -9.94 -14.22 14.79
N ASP A 27 -9.90 -12.89 14.70
CA ASP A 27 -10.49 -12.16 13.58
C ASP A 27 -9.80 -12.54 12.28
N ALA A 28 -8.47 -12.64 12.28
CA ALA A 28 -7.71 -13.04 11.11
C ALA A 28 -8.00 -14.50 10.70
N GLU A 29 -8.07 -15.43 11.65
CA GLU A 29 -8.40 -16.85 11.39
C GLU A 29 -9.81 -17.03 10.81
N ARG A 30 -10.72 -16.08 11.04
CA ARG A 30 -12.08 -16.12 10.49
C ARG A 30 -12.12 -15.91 8.98
N TYR A 31 -11.12 -15.28 8.39
CA TYR A 31 -11.15 -14.88 6.99
C TYR A 31 -10.42 -15.86 6.08
N PRO A 32 -10.95 -16.12 4.87
CA PRO A 32 -10.24 -16.90 3.87
C PRO A 32 -8.89 -16.28 3.54
N ARG A 33 -7.90 -17.12 3.19
CA ARG A 33 -6.50 -16.73 2.93
C ARG A 33 -6.31 -15.65 1.85
N ASN A 34 -7.33 -15.39 1.03
CA ASN A 34 -7.32 -14.35 0.01
C ASN A 34 -7.80 -12.97 0.53
N TYR A 35 -7.76 -12.73 1.84
CA TYR A 35 -8.08 -11.45 2.48
C TYR A 35 -6.92 -10.95 3.33
N VAL A 36 -6.75 -9.63 3.35
CA VAL A 36 -5.89 -8.91 4.27
C VAL A 36 -6.78 -8.29 5.34
N LEU A 37 -6.56 -8.63 6.59
CA LEU A 37 -7.18 -7.93 7.71
C LEU A 37 -6.49 -6.58 7.90
N VAL A 38 -7.26 -5.51 7.95
CA VAL A 38 -6.76 -4.16 8.28
C VAL A 38 -7.32 -3.74 9.63
N ASP A 39 -6.41 -3.38 10.55
CA ASP A 39 -6.77 -2.90 11.88
C ASP A 39 -5.99 -1.62 12.20
N ILE A 40 -6.70 -0.49 12.17
CA ILE A 40 -6.26 0.85 12.54
C ILE A 40 -7.03 1.23 13.79
N ARG A 41 -6.32 1.38 14.91
CA ARG A 41 -6.93 1.61 16.23
C ARG A 41 -6.64 3.02 16.73
N SER A 42 -7.60 3.56 17.48
CA SER A 42 -7.38 4.80 18.23
C SER A 42 -6.22 4.66 19.22
N GLY A 43 -5.46 5.73 19.42
CA GLY A 43 -4.24 5.72 20.24
C GLY A 43 -2.99 5.17 19.55
N PHE A 44 -3.09 4.81 18.25
CA PHE A 44 -1.97 4.43 17.40
C PHE A 44 -1.94 5.30 16.14
N ASN A 45 -0.89 5.18 15.32
CA ASN A 45 -0.79 5.93 14.06
C ASN A 45 -2.01 5.66 13.17
N GLY A 46 -2.57 6.72 12.58
CA GLY A 46 -3.84 6.66 11.82
C GLY A 46 -5.10 6.50 12.69
N GLY A 47 -4.95 6.43 14.01
CA GLY A 47 -6.04 6.24 14.97
C GLY A 47 -7.01 7.41 15.14
N ASP A 48 -6.75 8.55 14.50
CA ASP A 48 -7.71 9.66 14.35
C ASP A 48 -8.87 9.29 13.44
N SER A 49 -8.68 8.28 12.57
CA SER A 49 -9.70 7.66 11.73
C SER A 49 -9.60 6.13 11.86
N PRO A 50 -10.06 5.57 12.99
CA PRO A 50 -9.94 4.14 13.23
C PRO A 50 -10.75 3.36 12.20
N TRP A 51 -10.15 2.30 11.67
CA TRP A 51 -10.75 1.45 10.66
C TRP A 51 -10.42 0.00 10.95
N HIS A 52 -11.45 -0.83 11.03
CA HIS A 52 -11.32 -2.27 11.15
C HIS A 52 -12.10 -2.92 10.02
N GLY A 53 -11.42 -3.66 9.16
CA GLY A 53 -12.02 -4.18 7.95
C GLY A 53 -11.10 -5.13 7.20
N GLN A 54 -11.48 -5.45 5.96
CA GLN A 54 -10.76 -6.44 5.16
C GLN A 54 -10.66 -6.01 3.70
N ILE A 55 -9.51 -6.32 3.08
CA ILE A 55 -9.27 -6.13 1.66
C ILE A 55 -9.14 -7.50 1.00
N LYS A 56 -9.93 -7.77 -0.04
CA LYS A 56 -9.83 -9.01 -0.80
C LYS A 56 -8.64 -8.92 -1.76
N LEU A 57 -7.69 -9.85 -1.70
CA LEU A 57 -6.48 -9.85 -2.53
C LEU A 57 -6.78 -9.92 -4.04
N ARG A 58 -7.90 -10.54 -4.45
CA ARG A 58 -8.34 -10.53 -5.87
C ARG A 58 -8.72 -9.13 -6.36
N SER A 59 -9.00 -8.20 -5.44
CA SER A 59 -9.18 -6.78 -5.76
C SER A 59 -7.84 -6.05 -5.99
N PHE A 60 -6.70 -6.69 -5.76
CA PHE A 60 -5.39 -6.09 -6.05
C PHE A 60 -5.23 -5.75 -7.54
N ASN A 61 -5.74 -6.60 -8.43
CA ASN A 61 -5.81 -6.28 -9.87
C ASN A 61 -6.65 -5.01 -10.14
N ALA A 62 -7.67 -4.74 -9.33
CA ALA A 62 -8.44 -3.51 -9.45
C ALA A 62 -7.66 -2.28 -8.94
N ILE A 63 -6.82 -2.45 -7.91
CA ILE A 63 -5.89 -1.39 -7.44
C ILE A 63 -4.86 -1.09 -8.51
N LEU A 64 -4.22 -2.11 -9.10
CA LEU A 64 -3.30 -1.92 -10.22
C LEU A 64 -3.99 -1.29 -11.42
N GLY A 65 -5.21 -1.73 -11.73
CA GLY A 65 -6.02 -1.14 -12.80
C GLY A 65 -6.38 0.31 -12.54
N PHE A 66 -6.62 0.70 -11.28
CA PHE A 66 -6.82 2.10 -10.90
C PHE A 66 -5.55 2.91 -11.17
N VAL A 67 -4.40 2.48 -10.65
CA VAL A 67 -3.10 3.17 -10.89
C VAL A 67 -2.77 3.27 -12.37
N ALA A 68 -3.06 2.24 -13.17
CA ALA A 68 -2.82 2.27 -14.60
C ALA A 68 -3.73 3.29 -15.32
N ARG A 69 -5.00 3.40 -14.93
CA ARG A 69 -5.93 4.38 -15.52
C ARG A 69 -5.52 5.82 -15.24
N THR A 70 -4.86 6.10 -14.12
CA THR A 70 -4.41 7.47 -13.80
C THR A 70 -3.25 7.94 -14.67
N MET A 71 -2.57 7.04 -15.39
CA MET A 71 -1.50 7.40 -16.32
C MET A 71 -2.01 8.05 -17.61
N GLU A 72 -3.28 7.82 -17.98
CA GLU A 72 -3.82 8.27 -19.27
C GLU A 72 -5.27 8.75 -19.15
N THR A 73 -6.18 7.85 -18.78
CA THR A 73 -7.63 8.09 -18.86
C THR A 73 -8.20 8.94 -17.73
N GLU A 74 -7.61 8.88 -16.54
CA GLU A 74 -8.15 9.46 -15.30
C GLU A 74 -7.04 10.16 -14.49
N PRO A 75 -6.35 11.18 -15.03
CA PRO A 75 -5.22 11.79 -14.34
C PRO A 75 -5.63 12.35 -12.99
N GLU A 76 -4.82 12.04 -11.97
CA GLU A 76 -4.99 12.58 -10.63
C GLU A 76 -4.65 14.07 -10.61
N PHE A 77 -5.29 14.81 -9.72
CA PHE A 77 -5.16 16.26 -9.59
C PHE A 77 -5.06 16.68 -8.13
N GLU A 78 -4.51 17.86 -7.90
CA GLU A 78 -4.29 18.36 -6.54
C GLU A 78 -5.62 18.61 -5.85
N VAL A 79 -5.79 17.99 -4.67
CA VAL A 79 -6.97 18.18 -3.82
C VAL A 79 -6.55 18.90 -2.56
N VAL A 80 -7.10 20.09 -2.36
CA VAL A 80 -6.88 20.89 -1.15
C VAL A 80 -7.43 20.12 0.06
N PRO A 81 -6.65 19.98 1.15
CA PRO A 81 -7.12 19.32 2.35
C PRO A 81 -8.39 19.96 2.92
N ASP A 82 -9.37 19.13 3.28
CA ASP A 82 -10.59 19.58 3.97
C ASP A 82 -10.25 20.08 5.38
N THR A 83 -10.78 21.23 5.77
CA THR A 83 -10.50 21.88 7.06
C THR A 83 -11.04 21.11 8.27
N ARG A 84 -11.94 20.15 8.06
CA ARG A 84 -12.44 19.24 9.09
C ARG A 84 -11.46 18.10 9.40
N ASN A 85 -10.50 17.87 8.50
CA ASN A 85 -9.43 16.91 8.73
C ASN A 85 -8.29 17.61 9.51
N GLY A 86 -7.59 16.85 10.36
CA GLY A 86 -6.40 17.34 11.05
C GLY A 86 -5.25 17.65 10.09
N SER A 87 -4.10 18.05 10.64
CA SER A 87 -2.90 18.27 9.84
C SER A 87 -2.50 16.99 9.10
N VAL A 88 -2.41 17.06 7.77
CA VAL A 88 -1.94 15.97 6.93
C VAL A 88 -0.43 16.06 6.79
N LEU A 89 0.29 15.00 7.16
CA LEU A 89 1.75 14.98 7.13
C LEU A 89 2.31 15.04 5.69
N ARG A 90 1.65 14.40 4.74
CA ARG A 90 1.97 14.39 3.30
C ARG A 90 0.69 14.26 2.48
N ASN A 91 0.51 15.12 1.49
CA ASN A 91 -0.64 15.12 0.58
C ASN A 91 -0.18 15.20 -0.87
N PRO A 92 0.45 14.14 -1.40
CA PRO A 92 0.92 14.14 -2.77
C PRO A 92 -0.25 14.19 -3.75
N THR A 93 -0.05 14.87 -4.87
CA THR A 93 -1.07 15.01 -5.93
C THR A 93 -1.38 13.68 -6.61
N THR A 94 -0.40 12.77 -6.68
CA THR A 94 -0.57 11.47 -7.35
C THR A 94 -0.30 10.32 -6.39
N THR A 95 -1.12 9.27 -6.49
CA THR A 95 -1.00 8.04 -5.70
C THR A 95 0.30 7.32 -6.03
N LEU A 96 0.64 7.21 -7.31
CA LEU A 96 1.93 6.68 -7.77
C LEU A 96 2.24 7.25 -9.15
N LEU A 97 3.31 8.03 -9.27
CA LEU A 97 3.73 8.53 -10.57
C LEU A 97 4.47 7.43 -11.35
N VAL A 98 3.85 6.93 -12.41
CA VAL A 98 4.48 6.05 -13.39
C VAL A 98 4.49 6.78 -14.73
N SER A 99 5.64 6.81 -15.40
CA SER A 99 5.75 7.39 -16.74
C SER A 99 6.15 6.32 -17.74
N GLU A 100 5.58 6.46 -18.93
CA GLU A 100 5.78 5.58 -20.07
C GLU A 100 6.57 6.33 -21.16
N THR A 101 7.59 5.68 -21.71
CA THR A 101 8.45 6.25 -22.76
C THR A 101 8.77 5.22 -23.85
N ASP A 102 8.98 5.67 -25.08
CA ASP A 102 9.34 4.78 -26.20
C ASP A 102 10.80 4.30 -26.16
N SER A 103 11.63 4.90 -25.30
CA SER A 103 13.04 4.54 -25.15
C SER A 103 13.45 4.51 -23.68
N ARG A 104 14.55 3.79 -23.40
CA ARG A 104 15.05 3.61 -22.04
C ARG A 104 15.42 4.95 -21.41
N PRO A 105 14.84 5.29 -20.23
CA PRO A 105 15.19 6.52 -19.53
C PRO A 105 16.66 6.50 -19.06
N SER A 106 17.38 7.59 -19.30
CA SER A 106 18.78 7.76 -18.87
C SER A 106 18.93 8.01 -17.36
N GLU A 107 17.88 8.55 -16.72
CA GLU A 107 17.86 8.93 -15.30
C GLU A 107 16.67 8.31 -14.56
N SER A 108 16.72 6.99 -14.35
CA SER A 108 15.74 6.32 -13.50
C SER A 108 16.40 5.25 -12.64
N ALA A 109 16.17 5.30 -11.33
CA ALA A 109 16.57 4.24 -10.41
C ALA A 109 15.88 2.90 -10.71
N PHE A 110 14.67 2.95 -11.29
CA PHE A 110 13.88 1.79 -11.68
C PHE A 110 13.18 2.05 -13.02
N ALA A 111 13.53 1.27 -14.04
CA ALA A 111 12.80 1.21 -15.30
C ALA A 111 12.74 -0.24 -15.79
N VAL A 112 11.61 -0.59 -16.40
CA VAL A 112 11.34 -1.91 -16.97
C VAL A 112 10.77 -1.75 -18.37
N GLU A 113 11.14 -2.66 -19.27
CA GLU A 113 10.56 -2.74 -20.59
C GLU A 113 9.41 -3.76 -20.58
N LEU A 114 8.27 -3.38 -21.16
CA LEU A 114 7.12 -4.24 -21.38
C LEU A 114 6.49 -3.88 -22.73
N ASP A 115 6.31 -4.88 -23.60
CA ASP A 115 5.71 -4.73 -24.93
C ASP A 115 6.32 -3.60 -25.79
N GLY A 116 7.64 -3.43 -25.70
CA GLY A 116 8.39 -2.42 -26.46
C GLY A 116 8.25 -0.99 -25.91
N ARG A 117 7.60 -0.81 -24.75
CA ARG A 117 7.52 0.45 -24.03
C ARG A 117 8.28 0.39 -22.71
N TRP A 118 8.85 1.52 -22.31
CA TRP A 118 9.62 1.65 -21.09
C TRP A 118 8.79 2.33 -20.00
N TYR A 119 8.64 1.65 -18.88
CA TYR A 119 7.94 2.14 -17.71
C TYR A 119 8.95 2.49 -16.63
N ARG A 120 8.81 3.66 -16.01
CA ARG A 120 9.63 4.06 -14.86
C ARG A 120 8.80 4.67 -13.75
N LEU A 121 9.29 4.50 -12.53
CA LEU A 121 8.79 5.26 -11.39
C LEU A 121 9.24 6.71 -11.50
N GLY A 122 8.30 7.64 -11.43
CA GLY A 122 8.59 9.07 -11.42
C GLY A 122 9.31 9.48 -10.14
N ASN A 123 10.26 10.39 -10.27
CA ASN A 123 11.06 10.91 -9.16
C ASN A 123 10.42 12.13 -8.47
N GLY A 124 9.17 12.48 -8.77
CA GLY A 124 8.50 13.67 -8.23
C GLY A 124 9.04 15.01 -8.75
N GLY A 125 10.02 15.02 -9.65
CA GLY A 125 10.65 16.27 -10.09
C GLY A 125 11.33 17.01 -8.93
N GLN A 126 10.88 18.24 -8.64
CA GLN A 126 11.35 19.05 -7.50
C GLN A 126 10.56 18.76 -6.21
N ASP A 127 9.50 17.94 -6.28
CA ASP A 127 8.71 17.54 -5.13
C ASP A 127 9.34 16.32 -4.43
N HIS A 128 10.13 16.62 -3.40
CA HIS A 128 10.78 15.60 -2.57
C HIS A 128 9.78 14.71 -1.81
N ASP A 129 8.59 15.22 -1.50
CA ASP A 129 7.56 14.44 -0.80
C ASP A 129 6.94 13.42 -1.77
N GLN A 130 6.67 13.81 -3.02
CA GLN A 130 6.20 12.90 -4.06
C GLN A 130 7.23 11.80 -4.38
N ALA A 131 8.52 12.14 -4.43
CA ALA A 131 9.59 11.17 -4.68
C ALA A 131 9.65 10.06 -3.63
N THR A 132 9.58 10.45 -2.35
CA THR A 132 9.60 9.52 -1.22
C THR A 132 8.32 8.69 -1.17
N TRP A 133 7.18 9.35 -1.36
CA TRP A 133 5.87 8.70 -1.44
C TRP A 133 5.82 7.61 -2.51
N ASN A 134 6.26 7.92 -3.74
CA ASN A 134 6.28 6.96 -4.84
C ASN A 134 7.06 5.70 -4.49
N ARG A 135 8.20 5.84 -3.81
CA ARG A 135 9.01 4.70 -3.38
C ARG A 135 8.29 3.87 -2.30
N GLU A 136 7.70 4.52 -1.32
CA GLU A 136 6.93 3.85 -0.25
C GLU A 136 5.74 3.07 -0.83
N VAL A 137 4.95 3.70 -1.71
CA VAL A 137 3.79 3.08 -2.36
C VAL A 137 4.22 1.94 -3.29
N PHE A 138 5.30 2.10 -4.06
CA PHE A 138 5.82 1.03 -4.92
C PHE A 138 6.24 -0.20 -4.10
N VAL A 139 6.94 -0.01 -2.98
CA VAL A 139 7.33 -1.10 -2.08
C VAL A 139 6.09 -1.80 -1.51
N LEU A 140 5.08 -1.04 -1.07
CA LEU A 140 3.83 -1.57 -0.55
C LEU A 140 3.09 -2.41 -1.61
N LEU A 141 2.93 -1.88 -2.82
CA LEU A 141 2.27 -2.59 -3.92
C LEU A 141 3.04 -3.84 -4.34
N ASN A 142 4.38 -3.78 -4.37
CA ASN A 142 5.19 -4.95 -4.67
C ASN A 142 5.05 -6.04 -3.58
N GLN A 143 5.00 -5.67 -2.30
CA GLN A 143 4.74 -6.62 -1.22
C GLN A 143 3.35 -7.25 -1.37
N LEU A 144 2.31 -6.45 -1.60
CA LEU A 144 0.96 -6.95 -1.85
C LEU A 144 0.93 -7.89 -3.07
N ASN A 145 1.60 -7.53 -4.17
CA ASN A 145 1.70 -8.36 -5.37
C ASN A 145 2.36 -9.72 -5.06
N GLN A 146 3.49 -9.71 -4.36
CA GLN A 146 4.18 -10.94 -3.96
C GLN A 146 3.28 -11.83 -3.09
N MET A 147 2.46 -11.24 -2.22
CA MET A 147 1.51 -11.98 -1.40
C MET A 147 0.30 -12.51 -2.20
N THR A 148 -0.02 -11.91 -3.35
CA THR A 148 -1.06 -12.41 -4.25
C THR A 148 -0.57 -13.51 -5.20
N VAL A 149 0.69 -13.44 -5.64
CA VAL A 149 1.27 -14.35 -6.64
C VAL A 149 1.99 -15.53 -6.01
N ALA A 150 2.67 -15.32 -4.87
CA ALA A 150 3.22 -16.44 -4.10
C ALA A 150 2.08 -17.10 -3.33
N ASP A 151 2.02 -18.43 -3.42
CA ASP A 151 1.13 -19.28 -2.63
C ASP A 151 1.16 -18.80 -1.17
N VAL A 152 0.02 -18.31 -0.65
CA VAL A 152 -0.10 -17.55 0.63
C VAL A 152 0.51 -18.33 1.82
N ALA A 153 0.68 -19.65 1.66
CA ALA A 153 1.34 -20.54 2.60
C ALA A 153 2.87 -20.32 2.75
N LYS A 154 3.55 -19.68 1.79
CA LYS A 154 5.02 -19.55 1.78
C LYS A 154 5.55 -18.15 2.09
N VAL A 155 4.69 -17.14 2.16
CA VAL A 155 5.12 -15.79 2.55
C VAL A 155 4.94 -15.66 4.07
N PRO A 156 6.03 -15.47 4.84
CA PRO A 156 5.89 -15.08 6.24
C PRO A 156 4.97 -13.86 6.30
N ALA A 157 3.99 -13.84 7.20
CA ALA A 157 3.14 -12.68 7.39
C ALA A 157 4.07 -11.49 7.69
N VAL A 158 4.32 -10.65 6.69
CA VAL A 158 5.15 -9.46 6.87
C VAL A 158 4.24 -8.45 7.55
N PRO A 159 4.47 -8.08 8.83
CA PRO A 159 3.76 -6.96 9.40
C PRO A 159 4.22 -5.72 8.65
N ILE A 160 3.38 -5.23 7.73
CA ILE A 160 3.60 -3.95 7.08
C ILE A 160 3.31 -2.89 8.15
N THR A 161 4.37 -2.48 8.84
CA THR A 161 4.31 -1.43 9.83
C THR A 161 4.75 -0.14 9.15
N ILE A 162 3.78 0.72 8.83
CA ILE A 162 4.07 2.12 8.46
C ILE A 162 4.16 2.88 9.79
N ALA A 163 5.29 2.72 10.49
CA ALA A 163 5.64 3.56 11.62
C ALA A 163 6.82 4.43 11.20
N LYS A 164 6.62 5.73 11.32
CA LYS A 164 7.72 6.70 11.38
C LYS A 164 8.34 6.66 12.78
#